data_AF-A0A952M949-F1
#
_entry.id   AF-A0A952M949-F1
#
_cell.length_a   1.000
_cell.length_b   1.000
_cell.length_c   1.000
_cell.angle_alpha   90.00
_cell.angle_beta   90.00
_cell.angle_gamma   90.00
#
_symmetry.space_group_name_H-M   'P 1'
#
loop_
_entity.id
_entity.type
_entity.pdbx_description
1 polymer ?
#
loop_
_entity_poly.entity_id
_entity_poly.type
_entity_poly.pdbx_seq_one_letter_code
_entity_poly.pdbx_strand_id
1 'polypeptide(L)'
;MAFRWGFFAHKKINRLAVFTLPAEMAVFYKKNLQYLTEAAVNPDRRRYAIANEAPRHYIDLDDYGDSALYKLPRYWSQAVALWGEEELNARGILPWHIHRVYLQLKEAFLLKDPDRILRLSADLGHYVADAHVPLHTTRNYDGQLTGQSGIHGLWESRLPELFFEEYELYVGPATYLPNVQLAAWDFIKASNQAVDSVLWLERELATSQNESKFSFESKGKQTVKVYSESYAASYNKLLHGMVERLFRLSIKRTGDIWYTAWVDAGQPDLKKLIDYKPSAEELEKRKQELLLWREQTVKSRSHESIEN
;
A
#
# COMPACT_ATOMS: atom_id res chain seq x y z
N MET A 1 -18.96 1.84 1.80
CA MET A 1 -18.11 2.17 2.99
C MET A 1 -17.08 1.07 3.37
N ALA A 2 -16.49 0.35 2.41
CA ALA A 2 -15.47 -0.68 2.62
C ALA A 2 -14.05 -0.14 2.96
N PHE A 3 -13.84 1.18 2.86
CA PHE A 3 -12.52 1.83 2.85
C PHE A 3 -11.87 2.10 4.22
N ARG A 4 -12.54 1.78 5.35
CA ARG A 4 -11.95 2.03 6.68
C ARG A 4 -10.98 0.93 7.14
N TRP A 5 -10.87 -0.16 6.41
CA TRP A 5 -10.27 -1.39 6.91
C TRP A 5 -8.86 -1.68 6.32
N GLY A 6 -8.57 -1.29 5.07
CA GLY A 6 -7.20 -1.35 4.51
C GLY A 6 -6.19 -0.51 5.32
N PHE A 7 -6.68 0.50 6.04
CA PHE A 7 -5.91 1.36 6.92
C PHE A 7 -5.14 0.62 8.02
N PHE A 8 -5.66 -0.50 8.51
CA PHE A 8 -5.02 -1.25 9.58
C PHE A 8 -3.63 -1.76 9.14
N ALA A 9 -3.56 -2.41 7.98
CA ALA A 9 -2.33 -2.98 7.45
C ALA A 9 -1.27 -1.91 7.19
N HIS A 10 -1.61 -0.83 6.46
CA HIS A 10 -0.65 0.25 6.15
C HIS A 10 -0.03 0.88 7.40
N LYS A 11 -0.84 1.12 8.44
CA LYS A 11 -0.38 1.65 9.73
C LYS A 11 0.63 0.72 10.40
N LYS A 12 0.28 -0.57 10.48
CA LYS A 12 1.14 -1.60 11.10
C LYS A 12 2.43 -1.80 10.31
N ILE A 13 2.36 -1.86 8.98
CA ILE A 13 3.54 -1.99 8.10
C ILE A 13 4.51 -0.84 8.31
N ASN A 14 4.04 0.41 8.21
CA ASN A 14 4.88 1.60 8.40
C ASN A 14 5.50 1.64 9.81
N ARG A 15 4.69 1.34 10.84
CA ARG A 15 5.17 1.27 12.23
C ARG A 15 6.28 0.23 12.37
N LEU A 16 6.09 -0.97 11.82
CA LEU A 16 7.05 -2.08 11.95
C LEU A 16 8.31 -1.83 11.13
N ALA A 17 8.20 -1.18 9.97
CA ALA A 17 9.35 -0.82 9.13
C ALA A 17 10.37 0.06 9.86
N VAL A 18 9.92 0.94 10.77
CA VAL A 18 10.83 1.76 11.61
C VAL A 18 11.81 0.90 12.42
N PHE A 19 11.39 -0.30 12.85
CA PHE A 19 12.23 -1.19 13.66
C PHE A 19 13.23 -2.01 12.82
N THR A 20 13.17 -1.94 11.50
CA THR A 20 14.17 -2.53 10.60
C THR A 20 15.37 -1.61 10.38
N LEU A 21 15.24 -0.31 10.67
CA LEU A 21 16.23 0.70 10.34
C LEU A 21 17.48 0.61 11.24
N PRO A 22 18.67 0.96 10.72
CA PRO A 22 19.90 1.05 11.51
C PRO A 22 19.79 2.15 12.58
N ALA A 23 20.63 2.08 13.61
CA ALA A 23 20.54 2.95 14.79
C ALA A 23 20.59 4.46 14.45
N GLU A 24 21.39 4.82 13.45
CA GLU A 24 21.59 6.18 12.93
C GLU A 24 20.30 6.78 12.36
N MET A 25 19.44 5.95 11.77
CA MET A 25 18.13 6.36 11.28
C MET A 25 17.04 6.20 12.34
N ALA A 26 17.08 5.08 13.06
CA ALA A 26 16.04 4.66 13.99
C ALA A 26 15.76 5.71 15.07
N VAL A 27 16.76 6.49 15.50
CA VAL A 27 16.59 7.56 16.49
C VAL A 27 15.56 8.61 16.04
N PHE A 28 15.64 9.08 14.81
CA PHE A 28 14.72 10.08 14.25
C PHE A 28 13.34 9.47 13.96
N TYR A 29 13.33 8.28 13.36
CA TYR A 29 12.08 7.59 12.98
C TYR A 29 11.27 7.14 14.20
N LYS A 30 11.92 6.63 15.27
CA LYS A 30 11.23 6.23 16.51
C LYS A 30 10.60 7.41 17.24
N LYS A 31 11.27 8.58 17.26
CA LYS A 31 10.67 9.80 17.84
C LYS A 31 9.41 10.24 17.09
N ASN A 32 9.36 10.00 15.78
CA ASN A 32 8.23 10.34 14.92
C ASN A 32 7.31 9.16 14.59
N LEU A 33 7.39 8.06 15.36
CA LEU A 33 6.70 6.80 15.05
C LEU A 33 5.18 6.97 14.94
N GLN A 34 4.58 7.78 15.82
CA GLN A 34 3.14 8.05 15.79
C GLN A 34 2.74 8.71 14.47
N TYR A 35 3.49 9.73 14.05
CA TYR A 35 3.24 10.43 12.79
C TYR A 35 3.33 9.48 11.59
N LEU A 36 4.42 8.70 11.48
CA LEU A 36 4.62 7.74 10.40
C LEU A 36 3.51 6.68 10.37
N THR A 37 3.03 6.25 11.54
CA THR A 37 1.90 5.32 11.65
C THR A 37 0.62 5.99 11.14
N GLU A 38 0.26 7.16 11.64
CA GLU A 38 -1.02 7.82 11.32
C GLU A 38 -1.09 8.34 9.89
N ALA A 39 0.03 8.81 9.34
CA ALA A 39 0.14 9.35 7.99
C ALA A 39 0.20 8.25 6.91
N ALA A 40 0.43 6.99 7.27
CA ALA A 40 0.50 5.85 6.34
C ALA A 40 -0.77 5.60 5.51
N VAL A 41 -1.88 6.26 5.83
CA VAL A 41 -3.17 6.14 5.13
C VAL A 41 -3.55 7.43 4.39
N ASN A 42 -2.67 8.43 4.38
CA ASN A 42 -2.92 9.68 3.69
C ASN A 42 -3.04 9.53 2.17
N PRO A 43 -2.27 8.65 1.48
CA PRO A 43 -2.49 8.40 0.06
C PRO A 43 -3.93 7.96 -0.26
N ASP A 44 -4.48 6.98 0.46
CA ASP A 44 -5.87 6.56 0.31
C ASP A 44 -6.88 7.70 0.54
N ARG A 45 -6.60 8.57 1.52
CA ARG A 45 -7.43 9.75 1.76
C ARG A 45 -7.39 10.72 0.58
N ARG A 46 -6.21 10.95 0.01
CA ARG A 46 -6.01 11.81 -1.17
C ARG A 46 -6.67 11.26 -2.42
N ARG A 47 -6.86 9.94 -2.51
CA ARG A 47 -7.55 9.25 -3.62
C ARG A 47 -8.91 9.84 -3.99
N TYR A 48 -9.61 10.41 -2.99
CA TYR A 48 -10.95 10.99 -3.12
C TYR A 48 -10.97 12.52 -3.23
N ALA A 49 -9.80 13.16 -3.15
CA ALA A 49 -9.66 14.60 -3.17
C ALA A 49 -8.74 15.11 -4.29
N ILE A 50 -7.88 14.25 -4.84
CA ILE A 50 -6.88 14.60 -5.85
C ILE A 50 -7.09 13.72 -7.09
N ALA A 51 -7.43 14.33 -8.21
CA ALA A 51 -7.80 13.66 -9.48
C ALA A 51 -6.80 12.57 -9.92
N ASN A 52 -5.51 12.81 -9.73
CA ASN A 52 -4.45 11.91 -10.20
C ASN A 52 -3.82 11.07 -9.09
N GLU A 53 -4.44 10.96 -7.92
CA GLU A 53 -3.92 10.11 -6.84
C GLU A 53 -4.28 8.64 -7.06
N ALA A 54 -5.51 8.34 -7.44
CA ALA A 54 -5.99 6.97 -7.62
C ALA A 54 -5.09 6.03 -8.44
N PRO A 55 -4.57 6.42 -9.62
CA PRO A 55 -3.71 5.50 -10.38
C PRO A 55 -2.36 5.22 -9.73
N ARG A 56 -1.99 5.91 -8.64
CA ARG A 56 -0.73 5.67 -7.92
C ARG A 56 -0.77 4.44 -7.02
N HIS A 57 -1.94 3.85 -6.82
CA HIS A 57 -2.17 2.73 -5.90
C HIS A 57 -2.21 1.36 -6.59
N TYR A 58 -2.20 1.30 -7.92
CA TYR A 58 -2.36 0.03 -8.62
C TYR A 58 -1.64 0.02 -9.97
N ILE A 59 -1.63 -1.15 -10.60
CA ILE A 59 -1.34 -1.33 -12.02
C ILE A 59 -2.18 -2.48 -12.57
N ASP A 60 -3.07 -2.20 -13.51
CA ASP A 60 -3.94 -3.20 -14.13
C ASP A 60 -3.20 -3.92 -15.25
N LEU A 61 -2.38 -4.91 -14.88
CA LEU A 61 -1.50 -5.61 -15.83
C LEU A 61 -2.28 -6.31 -16.95
N ASP A 62 -3.49 -6.78 -16.65
CA ASP A 62 -4.36 -7.48 -17.61
C ASP A 62 -4.80 -6.56 -18.76
N ASP A 63 -4.79 -5.24 -18.58
CA ASP A 63 -5.17 -4.26 -19.61
C ASP A 63 -4.05 -4.00 -20.64
N TYR A 64 -2.86 -4.55 -20.42
CA TYR A 64 -1.73 -4.48 -21.35
C TYR A 64 -1.54 -5.78 -22.15
N GLY A 65 -2.44 -6.76 -21.96
CA GLY A 65 -2.46 -8.04 -22.65
C GLY A 65 -1.40 -9.04 -22.18
N ASP A 66 -1.30 -10.16 -22.90
CA ASP A 66 -0.46 -11.28 -22.48
C ASP A 66 1.00 -10.89 -22.26
N SER A 67 1.57 -11.42 -21.17
CA SER A 67 2.95 -11.17 -20.78
C SER A 67 3.25 -9.68 -20.50
N ALA A 68 2.24 -8.87 -20.14
CA ALA A 68 2.40 -7.47 -19.73
C ALA A 68 3.56 -7.27 -18.76
N LEU A 69 3.66 -8.15 -17.75
CA LEU A 69 4.75 -8.15 -16.78
C LEU A 69 6.14 -8.15 -17.42
N TYR A 70 6.34 -8.75 -18.60
CA TYR A 70 7.64 -8.83 -19.27
C TYR A 70 7.82 -7.79 -20.36
N LYS A 71 6.72 -7.25 -20.91
CA LYS A 71 6.73 -6.30 -22.03
C LYS A 71 6.76 -4.84 -21.57
N LEU A 72 6.23 -4.55 -20.38
CA LEU A 72 6.14 -3.18 -19.90
C LEU A 72 7.53 -2.57 -19.61
N PRO A 73 7.83 -1.37 -20.13
CA PRO A 73 9.09 -0.71 -19.84
C PRO A 73 9.25 -0.38 -18.37
N ARG A 74 10.43 -0.65 -17.81
CA ARG A 74 10.67 -0.46 -16.37
C ARG A 74 10.85 1.00 -15.98
N TYR A 75 11.31 1.82 -16.91
CA TYR A 75 11.57 3.24 -16.69
C TYR A 75 10.43 4.09 -17.24
N TRP A 76 10.01 5.09 -16.46
CA TRP A 76 8.85 5.94 -16.78
C TRP A 76 8.95 6.60 -18.17
N SER A 77 10.10 7.15 -18.54
CA SER A 77 10.29 7.80 -19.85
C SER A 77 10.06 6.85 -21.03
N GLN A 78 10.49 5.59 -20.88
CA GLN A 78 10.27 4.55 -21.90
C GLN A 78 8.80 4.13 -21.94
N ALA A 79 8.15 4.03 -20.78
CA ALA A 79 6.73 3.71 -20.68
C ALA A 79 5.87 4.79 -21.35
N VAL A 80 6.17 6.07 -21.08
CA VAL A 80 5.49 7.22 -21.71
C VAL A 80 5.73 7.26 -23.21
N ALA A 81 6.96 6.99 -23.67
CA ALA A 81 7.25 6.96 -25.10
C ALA A 81 6.47 5.87 -25.86
N LEU A 82 6.15 4.76 -25.19
CA LEU A 82 5.44 3.63 -25.80
C LEU A 82 3.91 3.75 -25.69
N TRP A 83 3.39 4.19 -24.55
CA TRP A 83 1.95 4.15 -24.25
C TRP A 83 1.31 5.53 -24.09
N GLY A 84 2.11 6.58 -23.87
CA GLY A 84 1.60 7.91 -23.49
C GLY A 84 1.20 7.98 -22.01
N GLU A 85 1.24 9.18 -21.45
CA GLU A 85 0.99 9.40 -20.01
C GLU A 85 -0.48 9.20 -19.61
N GLU A 86 -1.42 9.58 -20.48
CA GLU A 86 -2.86 9.42 -20.23
C GLU A 86 -3.24 7.93 -20.09
N GLU A 87 -2.79 7.12 -21.03
CA GLU A 87 -2.97 5.67 -21.04
C GLU A 87 -2.30 4.99 -19.84
N LEU A 88 -1.09 5.49 -19.53
CA LEU A 88 -0.36 5.40 -18.27
C LEU A 88 -1.28 5.40 -17.04
N ASN A 89 -1.84 6.58 -16.81
CA ASN A 89 -2.65 6.87 -15.65
C ASN A 89 -3.97 6.09 -15.67
N ALA A 90 -4.56 5.83 -16.85
CA ALA A 90 -5.80 5.06 -16.93
C ALA A 90 -5.67 3.61 -16.40
N ARG A 91 -4.47 3.02 -16.48
CA ARG A 91 -4.19 1.62 -16.06
C ARG A 91 -3.39 1.52 -14.77
N GLY A 92 -3.12 2.64 -14.10
CA GLY A 92 -2.32 2.66 -12.88
C GLY A 92 -0.81 2.63 -13.13
N ILE A 93 -0.10 3.34 -12.26
CA ILE A 93 1.32 3.68 -12.39
C ILE A 93 2.16 3.35 -11.15
N LEU A 94 1.62 2.53 -10.24
CA LEU A 94 2.23 2.22 -8.94
C LEU A 94 3.75 1.93 -8.97
N PRO A 95 4.30 1.02 -9.81
CA PRO A 95 5.74 0.73 -9.79
C PRO A 95 6.62 1.93 -10.18
N TRP A 96 6.16 2.80 -11.08
CA TRP A 96 6.89 4.02 -11.43
C TRP A 96 6.71 5.10 -10.37
N HIS A 97 5.54 5.17 -9.73
CA HIS A 97 5.28 6.11 -8.66
C HIS A 97 6.11 5.83 -7.40
N ILE A 98 6.29 4.57 -7.02
CA ILE A 98 7.22 4.18 -5.93
C ILE A 98 8.61 4.75 -6.17
N HIS A 99 9.15 4.60 -7.39
CA HIS A 99 10.46 5.16 -7.73
C HIS A 99 10.48 6.69 -7.69
N ARG A 100 9.42 7.35 -8.17
CA ARG A 100 9.27 8.82 -8.11
C ARG A 100 9.30 9.33 -6.67
N VAL A 101 8.53 8.71 -5.76
CA VAL A 101 8.50 9.11 -4.34
C VAL A 101 9.82 8.78 -3.64
N TYR A 102 10.48 7.67 -3.99
CA TYR A 102 11.85 7.38 -3.54
C TYR A 102 12.83 8.49 -3.91
N LEU A 103 12.82 8.98 -5.15
CA LEU A 103 13.71 10.08 -5.57
C LEU A 103 13.43 11.36 -4.76
N GLN A 104 12.15 11.66 -4.48
CA GLN A 104 11.76 12.79 -3.63
C GLN A 104 12.24 12.61 -2.19
N LEU A 105 12.17 11.39 -1.64
CA LEU A 105 12.62 11.10 -0.28
C LEU A 105 14.15 11.21 -0.18
N LYS A 106 14.88 10.71 -1.19
CA LYS A 106 16.33 10.90 -1.32
C LYS A 106 16.70 12.38 -1.32
N GLU A 107 16.00 13.19 -2.10
CA GLU A 107 16.22 14.65 -2.12
C GLU A 107 15.91 15.29 -0.75
N ALA A 108 14.82 14.89 -0.09
CA ALA A 108 14.48 15.39 1.23
C ALA A 108 15.56 15.07 2.28
N PHE A 109 16.15 13.88 2.22
CA PHE A 109 17.31 13.54 3.04
C PHE A 109 18.52 14.41 2.71
N LEU A 110 18.85 14.58 1.43
CA LEU A 110 19.98 15.39 0.97
C LEU A 110 19.88 16.84 1.49
N LEU A 111 18.67 17.41 1.42
CA LEU A 111 18.35 18.75 1.90
C LEU A 111 18.13 18.83 3.41
N LYS A 112 18.10 17.68 4.11
CA LYS A 112 17.86 17.57 5.56
C LYS A 112 16.55 18.21 5.99
N ASP A 113 15.50 18.03 5.18
CA ASP A 113 14.16 18.56 5.41
C ASP A 113 13.30 17.55 6.20
N PRO A 114 13.09 17.74 7.52
CA PRO A 114 12.40 16.77 8.35
C PRO A 114 10.91 16.63 8.04
N ASP A 115 10.21 17.69 7.61
CA ASP A 115 8.80 17.57 7.22
C ASP A 115 8.66 16.68 5.99
N ARG A 116 9.46 16.96 4.96
CA ARG A 116 9.45 16.18 3.71
C ARG A 116 9.88 14.74 3.94
N ILE A 117 10.92 14.50 4.75
CA ILE A 117 11.35 13.13 5.08
C ILE A 117 10.18 12.36 5.69
N LEU A 118 9.49 12.93 6.69
CA LEU A 118 8.41 12.23 7.39
C LEU A 118 7.20 11.97 6.47
N ARG A 119 6.75 12.97 5.70
CA ARG A 119 5.62 12.83 4.78
C ARG A 119 5.91 11.80 3.68
N LEU A 120 7.06 11.93 3.03
CA LEU A 120 7.43 11.06 1.92
C LEU A 120 7.73 9.64 2.39
N SER A 121 8.28 9.44 3.58
CA SER A 121 8.44 8.09 4.15
C SER A 121 7.11 7.41 4.40
N ALA A 122 6.14 8.10 5.01
CA ALA A 122 4.81 7.54 5.24
C ALA A 122 4.07 7.21 3.93
N ASP A 123 4.10 8.13 2.95
CA ASP A 123 3.50 7.91 1.64
C ASP A 123 4.20 6.77 0.88
N LEU A 124 5.53 6.72 0.90
CA LEU A 124 6.30 5.65 0.24
C LEU A 124 6.02 4.29 0.86
N GLY A 125 5.92 4.20 2.19
CA GLY A 125 5.57 2.96 2.87
C GLY A 125 4.16 2.47 2.53
N HIS A 126 3.23 3.38 2.25
CA HIS A 126 1.90 3.04 1.74
C HIS A 126 1.98 2.42 0.34
N TYR A 127 2.58 3.10 -0.64
CA TYR A 127 2.66 2.58 -2.02
C TYR A 127 3.47 1.28 -2.09
N VAL A 128 4.51 1.12 -1.26
CA VAL A 128 5.22 -0.15 -1.16
C VAL A 128 4.32 -1.26 -0.61
N ALA A 129 3.44 -0.97 0.34
CA ALA A 129 2.47 -1.95 0.83
C ALA A 129 1.42 -2.31 -0.25
N ASP A 130 0.89 -1.34 -0.99
CA ASP A 130 0.00 -1.56 -2.14
C ASP A 130 0.62 -2.52 -3.16
N ALA A 131 1.91 -2.35 -3.47
CA ALA A 131 2.62 -3.19 -4.43
C ALA A 131 2.77 -4.65 -3.97
N HIS A 132 2.50 -4.95 -2.71
CA HIS A 132 2.47 -6.30 -2.16
C HIS A 132 1.05 -6.90 -2.08
N VAL A 133 0.01 -6.16 -2.49
CA VAL A 133 -1.38 -6.64 -2.57
C VAL A 133 -1.61 -7.23 -3.97
N PRO A 134 -1.87 -8.55 -4.12
CA PRO A 134 -2.10 -9.16 -5.44
C PRO A 134 -3.21 -8.45 -6.23
N LEU A 135 -4.30 -8.09 -5.55
CA LEU A 135 -5.47 -7.46 -6.15
C LEU A 135 -5.22 -6.01 -6.64
N HIS A 136 -4.11 -5.38 -6.26
CA HIS A 136 -3.69 -4.08 -6.82
C HIS A 136 -2.94 -4.21 -8.15
N THR A 137 -2.79 -5.44 -8.67
CA THR A 137 -2.05 -5.72 -9.91
C THR A 137 -2.94 -6.23 -11.05
N THR A 138 -4.27 -6.16 -10.90
CA THR A 138 -5.26 -6.70 -11.84
C THR A 138 -6.49 -5.81 -11.91
N ARG A 139 -7.10 -5.74 -13.11
CA ARG A 139 -8.39 -5.07 -13.27
C ARG A 139 -9.51 -5.80 -12.51
N ASN A 140 -9.35 -7.09 -12.22
CA ASN A 140 -10.29 -7.87 -11.41
C ASN A 140 -10.06 -7.70 -9.89
N TYR A 141 -9.67 -6.49 -9.47
CA TYR A 141 -9.23 -6.19 -8.10
C TYR A 141 -10.24 -6.57 -7.02
N ASP A 142 -11.55 -6.47 -7.29
CA ASP A 142 -12.59 -6.86 -6.34
C ASP A 142 -13.32 -8.14 -6.77
N GLY A 143 -12.77 -8.92 -7.69
CA GLY A 143 -13.41 -10.15 -8.17
C GLY A 143 -14.66 -9.90 -9.02
N GLN A 144 -14.90 -8.67 -9.46
CA GLN A 144 -16.09 -8.24 -10.17
C GLN A 144 -16.22 -8.85 -11.58
N LEU A 145 -15.11 -9.30 -12.19
CA LEU A 145 -15.10 -9.99 -13.48
C LEU A 145 -15.28 -11.50 -13.33
N THR A 146 -15.19 -12.02 -12.10
CA THR A 146 -15.20 -13.47 -11.81
C THR A 146 -16.28 -13.88 -10.81
N GLY A 147 -17.16 -12.97 -10.39
CA GLY A 147 -18.31 -13.24 -9.52
C GLY A 147 -17.99 -13.28 -8.02
N GLN A 148 -16.94 -12.58 -7.60
CA GLN A 148 -16.35 -12.65 -6.25
C GLN A 148 -16.29 -11.26 -5.59
N SER A 149 -17.21 -10.36 -5.98
CA SER A 149 -17.33 -8.99 -5.44
C SER A 149 -17.17 -8.93 -3.93
N GLY A 150 -16.26 -8.06 -3.46
CA GLY A 150 -15.87 -7.90 -2.07
C GLY A 150 -14.59 -8.64 -1.66
N ILE A 151 -13.98 -9.46 -2.53
CA ILE A 151 -12.76 -10.22 -2.18
C ILE A 151 -11.58 -9.29 -1.85
N HIS A 152 -11.55 -8.07 -2.39
CA HIS A 152 -10.53 -7.07 -2.02
C HIS A 152 -10.58 -6.78 -0.53
N GLY A 153 -11.78 -6.47 -0.02
CA GLY A 153 -12.00 -6.22 1.40
C GLY A 153 -11.77 -7.47 2.26
N LEU A 154 -12.05 -8.67 1.75
CA LEU A 154 -11.68 -9.91 2.45
C LEU A 154 -10.17 -10.00 2.66
N TRP A 155 -9.41 -9.90 1.57
CA TRP A 155 -7.96 -10.14 1.57
C TRP A 155 -7.17 -9.05 2.27
N GLU A 156 -7.40 -7.78 1.92
CA GLU A 156 -6.57 -6.65 2.38
C GLU A 156 -6.93 -6.20 3.80
N SER A 157 -8.17 -6.44 4.20
CA SER A 157 -8.71 -5.89 5.45
C SER A 157 -9.11 -6.96 6.45
N ARG A 158 -10.08 -7.81 6.09
CA ARG A 158 -10.67 -8.75 7.03
C ARG A 158 -9.66 -9.78 7.52
N LEU A 159 -8.83 -10.34 6.65
CA LEU A 159 -7.83 -11.33 7.05
C LEU A 159 -6.77 -10.73 8.00
N PRO A 160 -6.10 -9.60 7.69
CA PRO A 160 -5.19 -8.98 8.64
C PRO A 160 -5.87 -8.63 9.96
N GLU A 161 -7.06 -8.06 9.97
CA GLU A 161 -7.70 -7.62 11.22
C GLU A 161 -8.07 -8.78 12.16
N LEU A 162 -8.45 -9.93 11.61
CA LEU A 162 -8.76 -11.11 12.41
C LEU A 162 -7.50 -11.83 12.91
N PHE A 163 -6.48 -11.97 12.05
CA PHE A 163 -5.37 -12.89 12.28
C PHE A 163 -4.02 -12.22 12.57
N PHE A 164 -3.94 -10.88 12.61
CA PHE A 164 -2.66 -10.18 12.80
C PHE A 164 -1.91 -10.57 14.07
N GLU A 165 -2.61 -10.83 15.17
CA GLU A 165 -1.99 -11.21 16.44
C GLU A 165 -1.34 -12.61 16.39
N GLU A 166 -1.63 -13.41 15.36
CA GLU A 166 -1.00 -14.71 15.10
C GLU A 166 0.26 -14.60 14.23
N TYR A 167 0.50 -13.45 13.58
CA TYR A 167 1.60 -13.29 12.63
C TYR A 167 2.96 -13.15 13.32
N GLU A 168 3.96 -13.85 12.82
CA GLU A 168 5.35 -13.66 13.21
C GLU A 168 5.99 -12.60 12.30
N LEU A 169 6.12 -11.35 12.77
CA LEU A 169 6.49 -10.20 11.92
C LEU A 169 7.95 -9.74 12.02
N TYR A 170 8.85 -10.58 12.53
CA TYR A 170 10.29 -10.27 12.53
C TYR A 170 10.93 -10.48 11.15
N VAL A 171 11.37 -9.39 10.51
CA VAL A 171 11.89 -9.41 9.13
C VAL A 171 13.39 -9.08 9.01
N GLY A 172 14.06 -8.85 10.13
CA GLY A 172 15.47 -8.45 10.16
C GLY A 172 15.73 -7.00 9.76
N PRO A 173 17.01 -6.60 9.66
CA PRO A 173 17.39 -5.23 9.35
C PRO A 173 17.14 -4.86 7.88
N ALA A 174 16.97 -3.57 7.63
CA ALA A 174 16.90 -3.01 6.29
C ALA A 174 18.19 -3.29 5.50
N THR A 175 18.05 -3.52 4.20
CA THR A 175 19.15 -3.81 3.27
C THR A 175 19.10 -2.87 2.08
N TYR A 176 20.26 -2.46 1.59
CA TYR A 176 20.38 -1.57 0.43
C TYR A 176 19.81 -2.21 -0.85
N LEU A 177 19.06 -1.45 -1.63
CA LEU A 177 18.54 -1.85 -2.93
C LEU A 177 19.36 -1.16 -4.04
N PRO A 178 20.14 -1.90 -4.85
CA PRO A 178 20.97 -1.30 -5.90
C PRO A 178 20.18 -0.54 -6.97
N ASN A 179 18.91 -0.89 -7.18
CA ASN A 179 18.03 -0.22 -8.12
C ASN A 179 16.58 -0.29 -7.62
N VAL A 180 16.08 0.82 -7.05
CA VAL A 180 14.72 0.90 -6.50
C VAL A 180 13.65 0.77 -7.59
N GLN A 181 13.91 1.28 -8.80
CA GLN A 181 12.95 1.15 -9.91
C GLN A 181 12.72 -0.32 -10.26
N LEU A 182 13.79 -1.11 -10.39
CA LEU A 182 13.67 -2.54 -10.69
C LEU A 182 13.07 -3.32 -9.52
N ALA A 183 13.45 -2.99 -8.28
CA ALA A 183 12.87 -3.61 -7.09
C ALA A 183 11.35 -3.39 -7.01
N ALA A 184 10.85 -2.19 -7.32
CA ALA A 184 9.41 -1.92 -7.37
C ALA A 184 8.68 -2.83 -8.36
N TRP A 185 9.28 -3.11 -9.51
CA TRP A 185 8.73 -4.05 -10.49
C TRP A 185 8.77 -5.50 -10.04
N ASP A 186 9.80 -5.91 -9.29
CA ASP A 186 9.87 -7.25 -8.71
C ASP A 186 8.76 -7.46 -7.67
N PHE A 187 8.38 -6.42 -6.92
CA PHE A 187 7.25 -6.48 -5.98
C PHE A 187 5.94 -6.74 -6.75
N ILE A 188 5.66 -5.92 -7.77
CA ILE A 188 4.48 -6.08 -8.64
C ILE A 188 4.44 -7.47 -9.27
N LYS A 189 5.57 -7.96 -9.77
CA LYS A 189 5.66 -9.30 -10.35
C LYS A 189 5.29 -10.38 -9.34
N ALA A 190 5.88 -10.34 -8.14
CA ALA A 190 5.62 -11.32 -7.11
C ALA A 190 4.15 -11.31 -6.65
N SER A 191 3.53 -10.14 -6.53
CA SER A 191 2.12 -10.01 -6.16
C SER A 191 1.17 -10.44 -7.27
N ASN A 192 1.46 -10.08 -8.53
CA ASN A 192 0.62 -10.49 -9.65
C ASN A 192 0.61 -12.01 -9.85
N GLN A 193 1.74 -12.68 -9.59
CA GLN A 193 1.83 -14.14 -9.60
C GLN A 193 0.97 -14.85 -8.55
N ALA A 194 0.37 -14.12 -7.60
CA ALA A 194 -0.54 -14.68 -6.60
C ALA A 194 -2.03 -14.38 -6.88
N VAL A 195 -2.35 -13.60 -7.92
CA VAL A 195 -3.73 -13.19 -8.26
C VAL A 195 -4.60 -14.41 -8.56
N ASP A 196 -4.05 -15.38 -9.30
CA ASP A 196 -4.74 -16.62 -9.64
C ASP A 196 -5.16 -17.41 -8.40
N SER A 197 -4.25 -17.55 -7.44
CA SER A 197 -4.45 -18.29 -6.20
C SER A 197 -5.46 -17.58 -5.30
N VAL A 198 -5.36 -16.25 -5.18
CA VAL A 198 -6.32 -15.42 -4.43
C VAL A 198 -7.74 -15.63 -4.97
N LEU A 199 -7.93 -15.50 -6.28
CA LEU A 199 -9.26 -15.64 -6.88
C LEU A 199 -9.74 -17.10 -6.90
N TRP A 200 -8.90 -18.04 -7.32
CA TRP A 200 -9.33 -19.43 -7.47
C TRP A 200 -9.68 -20.07 -6.12
N LEU A 201 -8.86 -19.87 -5.08
CA LEU A 201 -9.10 -20.47 -3.76
C LEU A 201 -10.38 -19.95 -3.11
N GLU A 202 -10.69 -18.65 -3.26
CA GLU A 202 -11.94 -18.10 -2.73
C GLU A 202 -13.16 -18.68 -3.46
N ARG A 203 -13.06 -18.87 -4.78
CA ARG A 203 -14.11 -19.50 -5.58
C ARG A 203 -14.33 -20.96 -5.16
N GLU A 204 -13.26 -21.74 -5.04
CA GLU A 204 -13.36 -23.14 -4.60
C GLU A 204 -13.98 -23.24 -3.19
N LEU A 205 -13.59 -22.34 -2.28
CA LEU A 205 -14.18 -22.26 -0.94
C LEU A 205 -15.67 -21.94 -1.00
N ALA A 206 -16.07 -20.96 -1.82
CA ALA A 206 -17.47 -20.58 -2.00
C ALA A 206 -18.33 -21.73 -2.56
N THR A 207 -17.74 -22.62 -3.36
CA THR A 207 -18.45 -23.79 -3.92
C THR A 207 -18.49 -25.00 -2.98
N SER A 208 -17.54 -25.11 -2.04
CA SER A 208 -17.36 -26.32 -1.21
C SER A 208 -17.96 -26.23 0.20
N GLN A 209 -18.26 -25.02 0.71
CA GLN A 209 -18.85 -24.84 2.04
C GLN A 209 -20.36 -24.57 2.02
N ASN A 210 -21.07 -25.20 2.97
CA ASN A 210 -22.46 -24.89 3.31
C ASN A 210 -22.59 -23.78 4.38
N GLU A 211 -21.47 -23.24 4.89
CA GLU A 211 -21.48 -22.17 5.88
C GLU A 211 -21.85 -20.81 5.25
N SER A 212 -22.44 -19.93 6.07
CA SER A 212 -22.77 -18.58 5.60
C SER A 212 -21.49 -17.79 5.31
N LYS A 213 -21.26 -17.49 4.03
CA LYS A 213 -20.15 -16.65 3.55
C LYS A 213 -20.09 -15.28 4.23
N PHE A 214 -21.25 -14.73 4.59
CA PHE A 214 -21.38 -13.42 5.19
C PHE A 214 -22.03 -13.47 6.58
N SER A 215 -21.65 -12.52 7.42
CA SER A 215 -22.30 -12.20 8.69
C SER A 215 -22.63 -10.71 8.74
N PHE A 216 -23.38 -10.31 9.76
CA PHE A 216 -23.66 -8.90 10.04
C PHE A 216 -23.02 -8.51 11.36
N GLU A 217 -22.23 -7.44 11.34
CA GLU A 217 -21.56 -6.93 12.53
C GLU A 217 -21.98 -5.48 12.80
N SER A 218 -22.18 -5.17 14.09
CA SER A 218 -22.50 -3.82 14.55
C SER A 218 -21.22 -3.00 14.71
N LYS A 219 -21.06 -1.96 13.90
CA LYS A 219 -19.95 -1.00 13.99
C LYS A 219 -20.50 0.36 14.44
N GLY A 220 -20.46 0.60 15.74
CA GLY A 220 -21.09 1.78 16.35
C GLY A 220 -22.61 1.71 16.23
N LYS A 221 -23.20 2.61 15.44
CA LYS A 221 -24.67 2.68 15.21
C LYS A 221 -25.15 1.97 13.94
N GLN A 222 -24.24 1.43 13.13
CA GLN A 222 -24.58 0.81 11.84
C GLN A 222 -24.30 -0.69 11.87
N THR A 223 -25.14 -1.45 11.18
CA THR A 223 -24.93 -2.88 10.92
C THR A 223 -24.35 -3.02 9.51
N VAL A 224 -23.22 -3.72 9.38
CA VAL A 224 -22.51 -3.88 8.12
C VAL A 224 -22.42 -5.36 7.77
N LYS A 225 -22.71 -5.69 6.50
CA LYS A 225 -22.47 -7.03 5.95
C LYS A 225 -20.98 -7.22 5.74
N VAL A 226 -20.41 -8.24 6.38
CA VAL A 226 -18.98 -8.58 6.31
C VAL A 226 -18.81 -10.06 6.00
N TYR A 227 -17.61 -10.47 5.57
CA TYR A 227 -17.27 -11.89 5.51
C TYR A 227 -17.27 -12.47 6.92
N SER A 228 -17.95 -13.61 7.10
CA SER A 228 -18.01 -14.27 8.41
C SER A 228 -16.61 -14.70 8.86
N GLU A 229 -16.40 -14.76 10.17
CA GLU A 229 -15.11 -15.15 10.74
C GLU A 229 -14.73 -16.59 10.34
N SER A 230 -15.68 -17.53 10.33
CA SER A 230 -15.43 -18.92 9.93
C SER A 230 -15.04 -19.05 8.45
N TYR A 231 -15.71 -18.29 7.57
CA TYR A 231 -15.35 -18.23 6.15
C TYR A 231 -13.97 -17.61 5.95
N ALA A 232 -13.69 -16.49 6.63
CA ALA A 232 -12.38 -15.83 6.60
C ALA A 232 -11.25 -16.76 7.10
N ALA A 233 -11.47 -17.50 8.19
CA ALA A 233 -10.51 -18.48 8.71
C ALA A 233 -10.25 -19.63 7.72
N SER A 234 -11.31 -20.15 7.11
CA SER A 234 -11.19 -21.20 6.09
C SER A 234 -10.41 -20.72 4.87
N TYR A 235 -10.69 -19.50 4.41
CA TYR A 235 -9.95 -18.87 3.32
C TYR A 235 -8.49 -18.59 3.68
N ASN A 236 -8.22 -18.05 4.87
CA ASN A 236 -6.85 -17.83 5.37
C ASN A 236 -6.02 -19.12 5.39
N LYS A 237 -6.65 -20.24 5.80
CA LYS A 237 -6.03 -21.56 5.80
C LYS A 237 -5.69 -22.03 4.38
N LEU A 238 -6.60 -21.86 3.42
CA LEU A 238 -6.37 -22.19 2.01
C LEU A 238 -5.28 -21.33 1.37
N LEU A 239 -5.13 -20.07 1.82
CA LEU A 239 -4.04 -19.20 1.38
C LEU A 239 -2.66 -19.62 1.94
N HIS A 240 -2.60 -20.61 2.84
CA HIS A 240 -1.36 -21.20 3.36
C HIS A 240 -0.34 -20.13 3.83
N GLY A 241 -0.78 -19.13 4.60
CA GLY A 241 0.10 -18.07 5.13
C GLY A 241 0.52 -17.00 4.11
N MET A 242 -0.13 -16.91 2.95
CA MET A 242 0.18 -15.91 1.92
C MET A 242 0.10 -14.48 2.44
N VAL A 243 -0.97 -14.13 3.17
CA VAL A 243 -1.19 -12.78 3.69
C VAL A 243 -0.04 -12.36 4.60
N GLU A 244 0.33 -13.22 5.56
CA GLU A 244 1.47 -12.97 6.46
C GLU A 244 2.80 -12.82 5.69
N ARG A 245 3.08 -13.70 4.72
CA ARG A 245 4.30 -13.59 3.90
C ARG A 245 4.39 -12.26 3.18
N LEU A 246 3.29 -11.82 2.56
CA LEU A 246 3.24 -10.54 1.86
C LEU A 246 3.32 -9.36 2.82
N PHE A 247 2.68 -9.46 4.00
CA PHE A 247 2.79 -8.46 5.07
C PHE A 247 4.25 -8.28 5.54
N ARG A 248 4.97 -9.39 5.77
CA ARG A 248 6.40 -9.40 6.12
C ARG A 248 7.25 -8.76 5.00
N LEU A 249 6.97 -9.09 3.74
CA LEU A 249 7.66 -8.46 2.62
C LEU A 249 7.40 -6.95 2.57
N SER A 250 6.16 -6.49 2.77
CA SER A 250 5.83 -5.06 2.83
C SER A 250 6.63 -4.32 3.91
N ILE A 251 6.74 -4.90 5.12
CA ILE A 251 7.55 -4.32 6.22
C ILE A 251 9.01 -4.21 5.79
N LYS A 252 9.58 -5.32 5.31
CA LYS A 252 10.99 -5.40 4.92
C LYS A 252 11.32 -4.40 3.80
N ARG A 253 10.51 -4.38 2.75
CA ARG A 253 10.75 -3.54 1.57
C ARG A 253 10.53 -2.05 1.84
N THR A 254 9.60 -1.71 2.73
CA THR A 254 9.45 -0.33 3.21
C THR A 254 10.73 0.13 3.92
N GLY A 255 11.25 -0.67 4.84
CA GLY A 255 12.53 -0.40 5.52
C GLY A 255 13.70 -0.28 4.54
N ASP A 256 13.80 -1.21 3.60
CA ASP A 256 14.84 -1.25 2.57
C ASP A 256 14.87 0.02 1.72
N ILE A 257 13.70 0.49 1.27
CA ILE A 257 13.62 1.69 0.42
C ILE A 257 13.91 2.96 1.21
N TRP A 258 13.41 3.09 2.44
CA TRP A 258 13.76 4.23 3.30
C TRP A 258 15.26 4.29 3.58
N TYR A 259 15.86 3.14 3.91
CA TYR A 259 17.30 3.02 4.11
C TYR A 259 18.09 3.35 2.85
N THR A 260 17.67 2.83 1.70
CA THR A 260 18.31 3.10 0.40
C THR A 260 18.26 4.59 0.06
N ALA A 261 17.12 5.27 0.25
CA ALA A 261 17.00 6.71 0.04
C ALA A 261 17.96 7.52 0.93
N TRP A 262 18.14 7.11 2.19
CA TRP A 262 19.07 7.75 3.11
C TRP A 262 20.53 7.52 2.73
N VAL A 263 20.89 6.29 2.34
CA VAL A 263 22.24 5.95 1.86
C VAL A 263 22.58 6.74 0.61
N ASP A 264 21.68 6.75 -0.39
CA ASP A 264 21.88 7.44 -1.66
C ASP A 264 21.91 8.98 -1.52
N ALA A 265 21.41 9.51 -0.41
CA ALA A 265 21.50 10.93 -0.05
C ALA A 265 22.81 11.29 0.67
N GLY A 266 23.75 10.33 0.84
CA GLY A 266 25.01 10.54 1.53
C GLY A 266 24.93 10.39 3.05
N GLN A 267 23.94 9.64 3.55
CA GLN A 267 23.79 9.29 4.97
C GLN A 267 23.80 10.51 5.92
N PRO A 268 22.95 11.53 5.69
CA PRO A 268 22.89 12.70 6.56
C PRO A 268 22.61 12.32 8.01
N ASP A 269 23.26 13.01 8.96
CA ASP A 269 23.08 12.78 10.40
C ASP A 269 21.68 13.21 10.87
N LEU A 270 20.78 12.23 11.03
CA LEU A 270 19.40 12.46 11.44
C LEU A 270 19.26 12.83 12.92
N LYS A 271 20.31 12.68 13.75
CA LYS A 271 20.27 13.15 15.15
C LYS A 271 20.07 14.66 15.21
N LYS A 272 20.55 15.41 14.21
CA LYS A 272 20.36 16.87 14.09
C LYS A 272 18.91 17.27 13.80
N LEU A 273 18.09 16.33 13.35
CA LEU A 273 16.68 16.55 13.02
C LEU A 273 15.73 16.08 14.12
N ILE A 274 16.25 15.50 15.20
CA ILE A 274 15.45 14.88 16.25
C ILE A 274 14.48 15.88 16.89
N ASP A 275 14.88 17.14 17.09
CA ASP A 275 14.07 18.15 17.76
C ASP A 275 13.17 18.95 16.83
N TYR A 276 13.03 18.50 15.58
CA TYR A 276 12.05 19.05 14.66
C TYR A 276 10.65 19.03 15.28
N LYS A 277 9.99 20.19 15.19
CA LYS A 277 8.57 20.37 15.48
C LYS A 277 7.94 21.03 14.27
N PRO A 278 6.78 20.54 13.82
CA PRO A 278 6.09 21.16 12.69
C PRO A 278 5.78 22.63 12.95
N SER A 279 5.98 23.47 11.94
CA SER A 279 5.57 24.87 11.97
C SER A 279 4.04 25.00 11.93
N ALA A 280 3.51 26.17 12.28
CA ALA A 280 2.08 26.45 12.18
C ALA A 280 1.56 26.29 10.74
N GLU A 281 2.36 26.67 9.75
CA GLU A 281 2.06 26.53 8.34
C GLU A 281 1.98 25.05 7.91
N GLU A 282 2.95 24.24 8.34
CA GLU A 282 2.95 22.79 8.08
C GLU A 282 1.74 22.10 8.71
N LEU A 283 1.38 22.47 9.94
CA LEU A 283 0.20 21.94 10.62
C LEU A 283 -1.10 22.33 9.90
N GLU A 284 -1.21 23.58 9.45
CA GLU A 284 -2.39 24.03 8.71
C GLU A 284 -2.50 23.31 7.35
N LYS A 285 -1.39 23.11 6.64
CA LYS A 285 -1.39 22.33 5.38
C LYS A 285 -1.87 20.90 5.60
N ARG A 286 -1.38 20.22 6.65
CA ARG A 286 -1.83 18.86 7.03
C ARG A 286 -3.32 18.83 7.36
N LYS A 287 -3.82 19.87 8.03
CA LYS A 287 -5.24 20.00 8.36
C LYS A 287 -6.10 20.22 7.11
N GLN A 288 -5.65 21.02 6.16
CA GLN A 288 -6.34 21.23 4.89
C GLN A 288 -6.44 19.93 4.08
N GLU A 289 -5.36 19.15 3.99
CA GLU A 289 -5.38 17.81 3.36
C GLU A 289 -6.41 16.87 4.02
N LEU A 290 -6.52 16.91 5.36
CA LEU A 290 -7.51 16.12 6.11
C LEU A 290 -8.96 16.59 5.89
N LEU A 291 -9.18 17.89 5.66
CA LEU A 291 -10.51 18.45 5.39
C LEU A 291 -10.97 18.09 3.97
N LEU A 292 -10.08 18.22 2.97
CA LEU A 292 -10.33 17.81 1.59
C LEU A 292 -10.83 16.36 1.48
N TRP A 293 -10.28 15.44 2.27
CA TRP A 293 -10.76 14.07 2.33
C TRP A 293 -12.24 13.94 2.75
N ARG A 294 -12.77 14.86 3.56
CA ARG A 294 -14.18 14.82 4.00
C ARG A 294 -15.15 15.21 2.89
N GLU A 295 -14.69 15.92 1.87
CA GLU A 295 -15.53 16.41 0.78
C GLU A 295 -15.75 15.34 -0.31
N GLN A 296 -14.81 14.39 -0.47
CA GLN A 296 -14.89 13.25 -1.40
C GLN A 296 -15.33 13.63 -2.82
N THR A 297 -14.72 14.67 -3.39
CA THR A 297 -15.13 15.28 -4.67
C THR A 297 -14.67 14.51 -5.91
N VAL A 298 -13.79 13.51 -5.75
CA VAL A 298 -13.17 12.77 -6.85
C VAL A 298 -13.58 11.29 -6.84
N LYS A 299 -13.97 10.77 -8.01
CA LYS A 299 -14.14 9.33 -8.23
C LYS A 299 -12.77 8.66 -8.39
N SER A 300 -12.51 7.61 -7.62
CA SER A 300 -11.20 6.96 -7.60
C SER A 300 -10.99 5.90 -8.70
N ARG A 301 -12.00 5.07 -9.01
CA ARG A 301 -12.01 4.21 -10.20
C ARG A 301 -13.41 4.26 -10.85
N SER A 302 -13.48 4.07 -12.17
CA SER A 302 -14.75 4.07 -12.92
C SER A 302 -15.78 3.05 -12.42
N HIS A 303 -15.31 1.99 -11.75
CA HIS A 303 -16.12 0.87 -11.26
C HIS A 303 -16.26 0.81 -9.73
N GLU A 304 -15.59 1.69 -8.97
CA GLU A 304 -15.87 1.83 -7.54
C GLU A 304 -17.06 2.74 -7.35
N SER A 305 -18.24 2.16 -7.08
CA SER A 305 -19.42 2.94 -6.73
C SER A 305 -19.21 3.62 -5.37
N ILE A 306 -19.42 4.94 -5.35
CA ILE A 306 -19.64 5.68 -4.12
C ILE A 306 -21.08 5.35 -3.69
N GLU A 307 -21.29 4.16 -3.13
CA GLU A 307 -22.53 3.89 -2.41
C GLU A 307 -22.44 4.58 -1.05
N ASN A 308 -23.18 5.69 -0.96
CA ASN A 308 -23.46 6.49 0.23
C ASN A 308 -24.06 5.64 1.36
#